data_AF-A0A7V2LEX7-F1
#
_entry.id   AF-A0A7V2LEX7-F1
#
_cell.length_a   1.000
_cell.length_b   1.000
_cell.length_c   1.000
_cell.angle_alpha   90.00
_cell.angle_beta   90.00
_cell.angle_gamma   90.00
#
_symmetry.space_group_name_H-M   'P 1'
#
loop_
_entity.id
_entity.type
_entity.pdbx_description
1 polymer ?
#
loop_
_entity_poly.entity_id
_entity_poly.type
_entity_poly.pdbx_seq_one_letter_code
_entity_poly.pdbx_strand_id
1 'polypeptide(L)'
;MERKSWSKLVLIIALMLLLISMPLLAACGGEEEEEPTPTATAVPTAPPTAAVSEFDVVKDAVAAYVADKAENIKAGDLNDLINSGDAPYLISLRSADDFAKGHITGSVNIAFGDLFKADTLATLPDEDIVTYCYTGQTASMAAALLGTLGYDVQNLLHGMCSWTSDETVLAGKCFNPAADQNDFAVETTVNTATETYDYPTLDNTASNDEDDILQAAAASVSTAYITASDLNDMINSGDAPFIISCRSAEDYANGHIPGAVNIGIGSIADNLDKLPPDETIVVYCYTGHTAAQVTALLNMLGYDAKSLKFGMCSWSSDETVLAGKCFDPANDQNDFTVAGGAVSESEFDVVKDAVAAYVASPAANIKAGDLNDLVTADEAPYLISLRSADDFANGHITGSVNIAFGDLFKTTTLDTLPDEDIVTYCYTGQTASMATALLGTLGYDVQNLLHGMCSWTGDETVLAGKCFNPAADQNDFAVETTANTATETYDYPTLDNTASTDEDDILQAAAASVSTAYITAGDLNDMINDDEAPFIISCRSAEDYANGHIPGAVNIGIGSIADNLDKLPLDETIVVYCYTGHTAAQVTALLNMLGYDAKSLKFGMCSWSSDESINAGKCFDPANDQNDFMFDSGA
;
A
#
# COMPACT_ATOMS: atom_id res chain seq x y z
N MET A 1 5.69 -36.10 -12.64
CA MET A 1 5.65 -37.58 -12.44
C MET A 1 4.44 -37.93 -11.57
N GLU A 2 4.17 -39.20 -11.27
CA GLU A 2 2.81 -39.70 -10.98
C GLU A 2 2.27 -39.48 -9.54
N ARG A 3 1.04 -38.95 -9.45
CA ARG A 3 -0.08 -39.25 -8.52
C ARG A 3 0.19 -39.69 -7.04
N LYS A 4 -0.08 -38.78 -6.09
CA LYS A 4 -1.00 -39.01 -4.93
C LYS A 4 -2.46 -39.05 -5.43
N SER A 5 -3.46 -39.48 -4.63
CA SER A 5 -4.85 -39.67 -5.13
C SER A 5 -5.95 -39.79 -4.05
N TRP A 6 -7.13 -39.18 -4.31
CA TRP A 6 -8.46 -39.31 -3.61
C TRP A 6 -8.55 -38.65 -2.21
N SER A 7 -9.66 -38.04 -1.75
CA SER A 7 -11.03 -37.81 -2.27
C SER A 7 -11.66 -36.60 -1.51
N LYS A 8 -12.56 -35.77 -2.08
CA LYS A 8 -14.02 -35.99 -2.12
C LYS A 8 -14.70 -35.00 -3.09
N LEU A 9 -15.76 -35.44 -3.78
CA LEU A 9 -16.65 -34.62 -4.61
C LEU A 9 -18.10 -35.07 -4.41
N VAL A 10 -18.91 -34.31 -3.67
CA VAL A 10 -20.39 -34.38 -3.62
C VAL A 10 -20.91 -32.97 -3.28
N LEU A 11 -21.22 -32.10 -4.25
CA LEU A 11 -22.50 -31.97 -4.98
C LEU A 11 -23.55 -31.12 -4.26
N ILE A 12 -23.64 -29.83 -4.62
CA ILE A 12 -24.83 -28.98 -4.45
C ILE A 12 -25.26 -28.51 -5.84
N ILE A 13 -26.46 -28.91 -6.27
CA ILE A 13 -27.10 -28.43 -7.50
C ILE A 13 -28.38 -27.71 -7.10
N ALA A 14 -28.59 -26.52 -7.69
CA ALA A 14 -29.77 -25.70 -7.47
C ALA A 14 -31.08 -26.41 -7.83
N LEU A 15 -32.17 -26.10 -7.10
CA LEU A 15 -33.52 -26.51 -7.46
C LEU A 15 -34.47 -25.31 -7.59
N MET A 16 -35.39 -25.41 -8.54
CA MET A 16 -36.10 -24.28 -9.16
C MET A 16 -37.30 -23.76 -8.35
N LEU A 17 -37.54 -22.45 -8.47
CA LEU A 17 -38.83 -21.79 -8.24
C LEU A 17 -39.76 -21.98 -9.45
N LEU A 18 -40.95 -22.57 -9.25
CA LEU A 18 -42.26 -22.22 -9.86
C LEU A 18 -43.27 -23.38 -9.76
N LEU A 19 -44.42 -23.17 -9.12
CA LEU A 19 -45.76 -23.34 -9.73
C LEU A 19 -46.93 -23.03 -8.77
N ILE A 20 -47.99 -22.50 -9.37
CA ILE A 20 -49.05 -21.63 -8.84
C ILE A 20 -50.34 -22.39 -8.41
N SER A 21 -51.10 -21.81 -7.46
CA SER A 21 -52.56 -21.92 -7.17
C SER A 21 -53.24 -23.20 -6.63
N MET A 22 -53.73 -23.11 -5.37
CA MET A 22 -55.15 -23.11 -4.88
C MET A 22 -56.26 -24.04 -5.48
N PRO A 23 -57.40 -24.32 -4.78
CA PRO A 23 -57.87 -23.86 -3.44
C PRO A 23 -58.47 -24.94 -2.48
N LEU A 24 -58.95 -24.45 -1.32
CA LEU A 24 -59.73 -25.10 -0.24
C LEU A 24 -60.86 -26.08 -0.63
N LEU A 25 -61.09 -27.06 0.24
CA LEU A 25 -62.44 -27.47 0.72
C LEU A 25 -62.34 -28.05 2.15
N ALA A 26 -63.45 -28.04 2.91
CA ALA A 26 -63.40 -28.02 4.37
C ALA A 26 -64.28 -29.07 5.10
N ALA A 27 -63.97 -29.21 6.40
CA ALA A 27 -64.87 -29.48 7.53
C ALA A 27 -65.08 -30.92 8.07
N CYS A 28 -65.09 -30.96 9.42
CA CYS A 28 -65.48 -32.04 10.34
C CYS A 28 -64.64 -33.34 10.29
N GLY A 29 -64.26 -33.97 11.41
CA GLY A 29 -64.63 -33.73 12.82
C GLY A 29 -65.07 -35.05 13.46
N GLY A 30 -64.29 -35.59 14.39
CA GLY A 30 -64.54 -36.85 15.08
C GLY A 30 -63.41 -37.13 16.08
N GLU A 31 -63.78 -37.54 17.28
CA GLU A 31 -62.90 -37.58 18.46
C GLU A 31 -61.95 -38.79 18.48
N GLU A 32 -60.81 -38.61 19.14
CA GLU A 32 -59.82 -39.67 19.40
C GLU A 32 -60.23 -40.50 20.64
N GLU A 33 -60.21 -41.83 20.53
CA GLU A 33 -60.15 -42.73 21.69
C GLU A 33 -58.76 -43.38 21.74
N GLU A 34 -58.15 -43.41 22.93
CA GLU A 34 -56.78 -43.89 23.15
C GLU A 34 -56.67 -45.42 23.06
N GLU A 35 -55.68 -45.92 22.29
CA GLU A 35 -55.12 -47.27 22.40
C GLU A 35 -53.64 -47.15 22.83
N PRO A 36 -53.15 -47.96 23.79
CA PRO A 36 -51.89 -47.68 24.47
C PRO A 36 -50.65 -48.03 23.62
N THR A 37 -49.78 -47.04 23.44
CA THR A 37 -48.49 -47.17 22.74
C THR A 37 -47.55 -48.18 23.43
N PRO A 38 -46.93 -49.14 22.71
CA PRO A 38 -45.99 -50.08 23.30
C PRO A 38 -44.67 -49.40 23.70
N THR A 39 -44.10 -49.84 24.81
CA THR A 39 -42.85 -49.33 25.39
C THR A 39 -41.70 -49.39 24.38
N ALA A 40 -41.14 -48.22 24.04
CA ALA A 40 -39.95 -48.15 23.19
C ALA A 40 -38.72 -48.72 23.91
N THR A 41 -38.22 -49.86 23.42
CA THR A 41 -36.88 -50.37 23.78
C THR A 41 -35.82 -49.36 23.36
N ALA A 42 -34.90 -49.05 24.28
CA ALA A 42 -33.79 -48.14 24.02
C ALA A 42 -32.96 -48.60 22.80
N VAL A 43 -32.73 -47.69 21.87
CA VAL A 43 -31.70 -47.83 20.83
C VAL A 43 -30.35 -47.84 21.55
N PRO A 44 -29.44 -48.80 21.27
CA PRO A 44 -28.09 -48.74 21.81
C PRO A 44 -27.40 -47.51 21.22
N THR A 45 -27.03 -46.55 22.08
CA THR A 45 -26.10 -45.48 21.72
C THR A 45 -24.82 -46.11 21.19
N ALA A 46 -24.32 -45.62 20.06
CA ALA A 46 -23.00 -45.99 19.58
C ALA A 46 -21.96 -45.73 20.71
N PRO A 47 -20.88 -46.51 20.80
CA PRO A 47 -19.78 -46.17 21.69
C PRO A 47 -19.32 -44.74 21.34
N PRO A 48 -18.92 -43.91 22.32
CA PRO A 48 -18.23 -42.68 22.00
C PRO A 48 -17.02 -43.02 21.14
N THR A 49 -16.85 -42.29 20.03
CA THR A 49 -15.60 -42.31 19.27
C THR A 49 -14.47 -42.04 20.27
N ALA A 50 -13.38 -42.80 20.19
CA ALA A 50 -12.24 -42.55 21.08
C ALA A 50 -11.77 -41.11 20.86
N ALA A 51 -11.60 -40.34 21.93
CA ALA A 51 -11.16 -38.97 21.84
C ALA A 51 -9.77 -38.91 21.19
N VAL A 52 -9.58 -37.96 20.29
CA VAL A 52 -8.26 -37.69 19.71
C VAL A 52 -7.39 -37.02 20.78
N SER A 53 -6.12 -37.41 20.85
CA SER A 53 -5.16 -36.82 21.79
C SER A 53 -4.65 -35.51 21.20
N GLU A 54 -5.06 -34.37 21.78
CA GLU A 54 -4.62 -33.05 21.31
C GLU A 54 -3.08 -32.95 21.24
N PHE A 55 -2.41 -33.47 22.26
CA PHE A 55 -0.95 -33.46 22.34
C PHE A 55 -0.30 -34.25 21.21
N ASP A 56 -0.83 -35.42 20.84
CA ASP A 56 -0.26 -36.22 19.75
C ASP A 56 -0.49 -35.55 18.38
N VAL A 57 -1.65 -34.92 18.16
CA VAL A 57 -1.93 -34.13 16.94
C VAL A 57 -0.96 -32.97 16.79
N VAL A 58 -0.79 -32.16 17.85
CA VAL A 58 0.16 -31.04 17.84
C VAL A 58 1.59 -31.54 17.68
N LYS A 59 1.98 -32.63 18.35
CA LYS A 59 3.32 -33.22 18.25
C LYS A 59 3.64 -33.70 16.83
N ASP A 60 2.70 -34.36 16.16
CA ASP A 60 2.90 -34.82 14.79
C ASP A 60 3.00 -33.63 13.81
N ALA A 61 2.20 -32.56 14.00
CA ALA A 61 2.32 -31.33 13.21
C ALA A 61 3.65 -30.59 13.46
N VAL A 62 4.09 -30.47 14.73
CA VAL A 62 5.40 -29.92 15.10
C VAL A 62 6.53 -30.72 14.45
N ALA A 63 6.45 -32.06 14.47
CA ALA A 63 7.44 -32.92 13.82
C ALA A 63 7.47 -32.75 12.29
N ALA A 64 6.29 -32.57 11.66
CA ALA A 64 6.18 -32.30 10.22
C ALA A 64 6.80 -30.94 9.84
N TYR A 65 6.44 -29.86 10.55
CA TYR A 65 7.01 -28.53 10.33
C TYR A 65 8.54 -28.55 10.49
N VAL A 66 9.05 -29.15 11.58
CA VAL A 66 10.50 -29.21 11.84
C VAL A 66 11.27 -29.96 10.75
N ALA A 67 10.64 -30.91 10.05
CA ALA A 67 11.25 -31.68 8.97
C ALA A 67 11.35 -30.92 7.63
N ASP A 68 10.47 -29.96 7.37
CA ASP A 68 10.34 -29.29 6.05
C ASP A 68 10.24 -27.74 6.15
N LYS A 69 10.60 -27.14 7.30
CA LYS A 69 10.51 -25.70 7.51
C LYS A 69 11.36 -24.88 6.54
N ALA A 70 10.75 -23.85 5.94
CA ALA A 70 11.46 -22.84 5.16
C ALA A 70 12.56 -22.13 5.96
N GLU A 71 13.53 -21.57 5.24
CA GLU A 71 14.54 -20.65 5.81
C GLU A 71 14.01 -19.22 5.86
N ASN A 72 14.63 -18.36 6.67
CA ASN A 72 14.26 -16.94 6.71
C ASN A 72 14.65 -16.23 5.40
N ILE A 73 13.78 -15.38 4.88
CA ILE A 73 14.07 -14.50 3.74
C ILE A 73 14.83 -13.25 4.21
N LYS A 74 15.76 -12.73 3.40
CA LYS A 74 16.47 -11.47 3.71
C LYS A 74 15.72 -10.27 3.12
N ALA A 75 15.94 -9.09 3.69
CA ALA A 75 15.35 -7.86 3.16
C ALA A 75 15.68 -7.61 1.69
N GLY A 76 16.93 -7.82 1.26
CA GLY A 76 17.29 -7.69 -0.16
C GLY A 76 16.55 -8.67 -1.07
N ASP A 77 16.52 -9.95 -0.70
CA ASP A 77 15.83 -10.99 -1.49
C ASP A 77 14.31 -10.72 -1.58
N LEU A 78 13.70 -10.23 -0.49
CA LEU A 78 12.29 -9.83 -0.46
C LEU A 78 12.02 -8.54 -1.27
N ASN A 79 12.91 -7.55 -1.17
CA ASN A 79 12.82 -6.33 -1.96
C ASN A 79 12.93 -6.63 -3.47
N ASP A 80 13.78 -7.57 -3.87
CA ASP A 80 13.88 -8.00 -5.27
C ASP A 80 12.57 -8.64 -5.78
N LEU A 81 11.89 -9.47 -4.96
CA LEU A 81 10.57 -10.04 -5.28
C LEU A 81 9.47 -8.98 -5.41
N ILE A 82 9.45 -7.99 -4.51
CA ILE A 82 8.48 -6.89 -4.57
C ILE A 82 8.69 -6.08 -5.86
N ASN A 83 9.94 -5.73 -6.18
CA ASN A 83 10.26 -4.94 -7.37
C ASN A 83 10.14 -5.72 -8.69
N SER A 84 10.06 -7.06 -8.68
CA SER A 84 9.75 -7.86 -9.88
C SER A 84 8.24 -8.07 -10.11
N GLY A 85 7.40 -7.68 -9.16
CA GLY A 85 5.96 -7.96 -9.18
C GLY A 85 5.58 -9.37 -8.68
N ASP A 86 6.55 -10.10 -8.11
CA ASP A 86 6.37 -11.44 -7.54
C ASP A 86 6.26 -11.38 -5.99
N ALA A 87 5.61 -10.33 -5.46
CA ALA A 87 5.53 -10.08 -4.03
C ALA A 87 4.73 -11.18 -3.28
N PRO A 88 5.27 -11.77 -2.20
CA PRO A 88 4.53 -12.70 -1.35
C PRO A 88 3.49 -11.96 -0.48
N TYR A 89 2.57 -12.70 0.14
CA TYR A 89 1.59 -12.11 1.05
C TYR A 89 2.25 -11.66 2.35
N LEU A 90 2.35 -10.35 2.56
CA LEU A 90 3.15 -9.74 3.62
C LEU A 90 2.34 -9.42 4.88
N ILE A 91 2.72 -9.99 6.02
CA ILE A 91 2.02 -9.79 7.31
C ILE A 91 2.93 -9.11 8.33
N SER A 92 2.60 -7.87 8.70
CA SER A 92 3.25 -7.13 9.79
C SER A 92 2.57 -7.40 11.13
N LEU A 93 3.34 -7.92 12.09
CA LEU A 93 2.93 -8.19 13.47
C LEU A 93 3.26 -7.04 14.45
N ARG A 94 3.63 -5.87 13.93
CA ARG A 94 3.85 -4.64 14.72
C ARG A 94 2.51 -4.06 15.22
N SER A 95 2.55 -3.12 16.16
CA SER A 95 1.36 -2.34 16.52
C SER A 95 0.90 -1.49 15.34
N ALA A 96 -0.42 -1.29 15.19
CA ALA A 96 -1.01 -0.41 14.17
C ALA A 96 -0.35 0.98 14.16
N ASP A 97 -0.12 1.57 15.33
CA ASP A 97 0.56 2.86 15.49
C ASP A 97 1.99 2.91 14.92
N ASP A 98 2.71 1.78 14.86
CA ASP A 98 4.06 1.73 14.28
C ASP A 98 4.04 1.25 12.83
N PHE A 99 2.96 0.56 12.42
CA PHE A 99 2.69 0.22 11.04
C PHE A 99 2.34 1.45 10.20
N ALA A 100 1.47 2.32 10.75
CA ALA A 100 1.03 3.57 10.13
C ALA A 100 2.10 4.69 10.09
N LYS A 101 3.29 4.46 10.67
CA LYS A 101 4.45 5.37 10.55
C LYS A 101 5.39 4.97 9.41
N GLY A 102 5.26 3.74 8.91
CA GLY A 102 6.04 3.18 7.82
C GLY A 102 5.96 1.66 7.84
N HIS A 103 5.66 1.04 6.72
CA HIS A 103 5.56 -0.42 6.56
C HIS A 103 6.06 -0.87 5.19
N ILE A 104 6.20 -2.18 4.98
CA ILE A 104 6.60 -2.71 3.67
C ILE A 104 5.40 -2.59 2.74
N THR A 105 5.58 -2.02 1.55
CA THR A 105 4.51 -1.82 0.57
C THR A 105 3.75 -3.13 0.29
N GLY A 106 2.42 -3.06 0.20
CA GLY A 106 1.55 -4.22 -0.01
C GLY A 106 1.32 -5.11 1.22
N SER A 107 1.90 -4.79 2.38
CA SER A 107 1.68 -5.58 3.61
C SER A 107 0.36 -5.26 4.32
N VAL A 108 -0.15 -6.25 5.07
CA VAL A 108 -1.28 -6.09 5.98
C VAL A 108 -0.81 -6.07 7.44
N ASN A 109 -1.49 -5.33 8.30
CA ASN A 109 -1.23 -5.35 9.74
C ASN A 109 -2.18 -6.31 10.48
N ILE A 110 -1.63 -7.37 11.05
CA ILE A 110 -2.38 -8.35 11.86
C ILE A 110 -1.60 -8.56 13.16
N ALA A 111 -2.20 -8.25 14.30
CA ALA A 111 -1.55 -8.50 15.59
C ALA A 111 -1.43 -10.02 15.84
N PHE A 112 -0.37 -10.46 16.51
CA PHE A 112 -0.09 -11.90 16.71
C PHE A 112 -1.27 -12.69 17.30
N GLY A 113 -1.95 -12.13 18.32
CA GLY A 113 -3.11 -12.76 18.95
C GLY A 113 -4.40 -12.74 18.12
N ASP A 114 -4.43 -11.98 17.02
CA ASP A 114 -5.54 -11.97 16.06
C ASP A 114 -5.29 -12.95 14.90
N LEU A 115 -4.03 -13.17 14.51
CA LEU A 115 -3.62 -13.99 13.37
C LEU A 115 -4.21 -15.42 13.36
N PHE A 116 -4.31 -16.06 14.53
CA PHE A 116 -4.77 -17.45 14.67
C PHE A 116 -6.29 -17.58 14.92
N LYS A 117 -7.06 -16.50 14.79
CA LYS A 117 -8.53 -16.55 14.84
C LYS A 117 -9.10 -17.17 13.56
N ALA A 118 -10.22 -17.88 13.68
CA ALA A 118 -10.79 -18.64 12.57
C ALA A 118 -11.15 -17.73 11.38
N ASP A 119 -11.78 -16.60 11.67
CA ASP A 119 -12.13 -15.60 10.66
C ASP A 119 -10.89 -14.98 9.98
N THR A 120 -9.76 -14.88 10.68
CA THR A 120 -8.50 -14.33 10.13
C THR A 120 -7.76 -15.36 9.29
N LEU A 121 -7.59 -16.59 9.78
CA LEU A 121 -7.01 -17.70 9.01
C LEU A 121 -7.81 -17.95 7.71
N ALA A 122 -9.15 -17.87 7.76
CA ALA A 122 -10.00 -18.00 6.59
C ALA A 122 -9.86 -16.86 5.54
N THR A 123 -9.12 -15.80 5.85
CA THR A 123 -8.78 -14.71 4.91
C THR A 123 -7.34 -14.79 4.39
N LEU A 124 -6.50 -15.68 4.93
CA LEU A 124 -5.14 -15.86 4.43
C LEU A 124 -5.16 -16.60 3.08
N PRO A 125 -4.30 -16.21 2.12
CA PRO A 125 -4.22 -16.86 0.82
C PRO A 125 -3.50 -18.22 0.88
N ASP A 126 -3.70 -19.01 -0.18
CA ASP A 126 -3.00 -20.28 -0.47
C ASP A 126 -1.78 -20.01 -1.37
N GLU A 127 -0.90 -19.10 -0.91
CA GLU A 127 0.32 -18.62 -1.58
C GLU A 127 1.42 -18.32 -0.55
N ASP A 128 2.64 -18.03 -1.02
CA ASP A 128 3.80 -17.78 -0.16
C ASP A 128 3.56 -16.60 0.81
N ILE A 129 3.64 -16.85 2.13
CA ILE A 129 3.45 -15.83 3.17
C ILE A 129 4.81 -15.37 3.71
N VAL A 130 5.01 -14.05 3.86
CA VAL A 130 6.14 -13.49 4.62
C VAL A 130 5.66 -12.73 5.83
N THR A 131 5.96 -13.26 7.02
CA THR A 131 5.69 -12.59 8.29
C THR A 131 6.88 -11.71 8.71
N TYR A 132 6.60 -10.55 9.30
CA TYR A 132 7.63 -9.70 9.88
C TYR A 132 7.15 -8.94 11.13
N CYS A 133 8.10 -8.55 11.97
CA CYS A 133 7.89 -7.64 13.09
C CYS A 133 9.07 -6.66 13.16
N TYR A 134 9.30 -5.98 14.29
CA TYR A 134 10.48 -5.10 14.43
C TYR A 134 11.80 -5.86 14.18
N THR A 135 12.03 -6.96 14.92
CA THR A 135 13.32 -7.65 15.02
C THR A 135 13.36 -9.05 14.41
N GLY A 136 12.30 -9.48 13.72
CA GLY A 136 12.10 -10.85 13.23
C GLY A 136 11.82 -11.94 14.29
N GLN A 137 11.93 -11.65 15.60
CA GLN A 137 11.71 -12.68 16.63
C GLN A 137 10.23 -13.11 16.76
N THR A 138 9.28 -12.17 16.88
CA THR A 138 7.85 -12.53 17.01
C THR A 138 7.29 -13.07 15.69
N ALA A 139 7.80 -12.60 14.55
CA ALA A 139 7.46 -13.18 13.25
C ALA A 139 8.02 -14.59 13.06
N SER A 140 9.19 -14.90 13.61
CA SER A 140 9.67 -16.28 13.70
C SER A 140 8.75 -17.19 14.53
N MET A 141 8.06 -16.68 15.56
CA MET A 141 7.00 -17.43 16.24
C MET A 141 5.80 -17.68 15.31
N ALA A 142 5.34 -16.64 14.59
CA ALA A 142 4.18 -16.74 13.73
C ALA A 142 4.41 -17.68 12.53
N ALA A 143 5.59 -17.62 11.91
CA ALA A 143 5.98 -18.53 10.84
C ALA A 143 6.02 -20.01 11.30
N ALA A 144 6.40 -20.28 12.55
CA ALA A 144 6.34 -21.65 13.07
C ALA A 144 4.90 -22.16 13.22
N LEU A 145 3.98 -21.30 13.69
CA LEU A 145 2.58 -21.68 13.93
C LEU A 145 1.74 -21.72 12.66
N LEU A 146 1.96 -20.80 11.71
CA LEU A 146 1.36 -20.89 10.37
C LEU A 146 1.89 -22.13 9.62
N GLY A 147 3.18 -22.46 9.79
CA GLY A 147 3.76 -23.68 9.21
C GLY A 147 3.20 -24.98 9.79
N THR A 148 2.89 -25.05 11.10
CA THR A 148 2.18 -26.22 11.67
C THR A 148 0.71 -26.30 11.24
N LEU A 149 0.11 -25.17 10.82
CA LEU A 149 -1.22 -25.10 10.20
C LEU A 149 -1.19 -25.35 8.67
N GLY A 150 -0.02 -25.61 8.09
CA GLY A 150 0.14 -26.02 6.69
C GLY A 150 0.34 -24.90 5.66
N TYR A 151 0.50 -23.64 6.08
CA TYR A 151 0.84 -22.53 5.18
C TYR A 151 2.34 -22.57 4.80
N ASP A 152 2.67 -22.23 3.55
CA ASP A 152 4.08 -21.93 3.19
C ASP A 152 4.41 -20.52 3.69
N VAL A 153 5.39 -20.44 4.59
CA VAL A 153 5.65 -19.21 5.34
C VAL A 153 7.11 -19.02 5.69
N GLN A 154 7.62 -17.84 5.36
CA GLN A 154 8.93 -17.36 5.78
C GLN A 154 8.79 -16.26 6.82
N ASN A 155 9.86 -16.07 7.61
CA ASN A 155 10.05 -14.88 8.43
C ASN A 155 11.09 -13.97 7.76
N LEU A 156 10.82 -12.66 7.70
CA LEU A 156 11.83 -11.66 7.33
C LEU A 156 12.94 -11.64 8.39
N LEU A 157 14.15 -12.02 8.00
CA LEU A 157 15.34 -12.05 8.86
C LEU A 157 15.61 -10.66 9.42
N HIS A 158 15.72 -10.53 10.75
CA HIS A 158 15.82 -9.26 11.49
C HIS A 158 14.61 -8.31 11.38
N GLY A 159 13.56 -8.63 10.62
CA GLY A 159 12.35 -7.81 10.51
C GLY A 159 12.61 -6.41 9.94
N MET A 160 11.81 -5.42 10.34
CA MET A 160 11.97 -4.02 9.92
C MET A 160 13.37 -3.45 10.19
N CYS A 161 14.08 -3.94 11.21
CA CYS A 161 15.46 -3.52 11.48
C CYS A 161 16.43 -3.85 10.34
N SER A 162 16.11 -4.79 9.44
CA SER A 162 16.85 -5.00 8.20
C SER A 162 16.32 -4.18 7.02
N TRP A 163 15.10 -3.65 7.11
CA TRP A 163 14.40 -3.04 5.99
C TRP A 163 14.74 -1.56 5.80
N THR A 164 14.67 -0.79 6.88
CA THR A 164 14.81 0.68 6.89
C THR A 164 15.73 1.14 8.02
N SER A 165 16.32 2.33 7.87
CA SER A 165 17.06 3.04 8.91
C SER A 165 16.21 4.04 9.72
N ASP A 166 14.93 4.23 9.38
CA ASP A 166 14.06 5.22 10.02
C ASP A 166 13.64 4.83 11.46
N GLU A 167 14.25 5.48 12.46
CA GLU A 167 13.94 5.28 13.87
C GLU A 167 12.48 5.57 14.28
N THR A 168 11.73 6.35 13.50
CA THR A 168 10.29 6.57 13.73
C THR A 168 9.47 5.30 13.43
N VAL A 169 9.87 4.57 12.38
CA VAL A 169 9.29 3.29 11.92
C VAL A 169 9.74 2.12 12.80
N LEU A 170 11.01 2.14 13.22
CA LEU A 170 11.63 1.12 14.08
C LEU A 170 11.23 1.28 15.55
N ALA A 171 10.78 2.47 15.95
CA ALA A 171 10.38 2.85 17.30
C ALA A 171 11.45 2.53 18.38
N GLY A 172 12.74 2.58 18.02
CA GLY A 172 13.87 2.24 18.89
C GLY A 172 13.88 0.77 19.37
N LYS A 173 13.23 -0.16 18.66
CA LYS A 173 13.09 -1.57 19.07
C LYS A 173 14.16 -2.51 18.51
N CYS A 174 15.06 -2.00 17.68
CA CYS A 174 16.15 -2.77 17.09
C CYS A 174 17.22 -3.16 18.11
N PHE A 175 17.95 -4.23 17.79
CA PHE A 175 19.10 -4.65 18.58
C PHE A 175 20.22 -3.61 18.46
N ASN A 176 20.63 -3.05 19.60
CA ASN A 176 21.74 -2.12 19.67
C ASN A 176 22.88 -2.74 20.49
N PRO A 177 24.02 -3.12 19.88
CA PRO A 177 25.16 -3.69 20.60
C PRO A 177 25.59 -2.87 21.83
N ALA A 178 25.53 -1.54 21.78
CA ALA A 178 25.95 -0.68 22.90
C ALA A 178 24.96 -0.64 24.08
N ALA A 179 23.73 -1.14 23.91
CA ALA A 179 22.66 -1.12 24.92
C ALA A 179 22.17 -2.52 25.34
N ASP A 180 22.20 -3.48 24.40
CA ASP A 180 21.63 -4.82 24.58
C ASP A 180 22.69 -5.93 24.77
N GLN A 181 23.95 -5.74 24.38
CA GLN A 181 25.02 -6.71 24.68
C GLN A 181 25.47 -6.62 26.13
N ASN A 182 25.75 -7.79 26.70
CA ASN A 182 26.33 -7.96 28.02
C ASN A 182 27.63 -8.77 27.93
N ASP A 183 28.28 -8.98 29.06
CA ASP A 183 29.41 -9.90 29.20
C ASP A 183 29.14 -10.83 30.41
N PHE A 184 28.00 -11.53 30.35
CA PHE A 184 27.60 -12.47 31.39
C PHE A 184 28.39 -13.77 31.29
N ALA A 185 28.50 -14.49 32.41
CA ALA A 185 29.28 -15.71 32.50
C ALA A 185 28.84 -16.74 31.44
N VAL A 186 29.81 -17.45 30.86
CA VAL A 186 29.57 -18.56 29.94
C VAL A 186 30.22 -19.84 30.44
N GLU A 187 29.60 -20.97 30.14
CA GLU A 187 30.12 -22.31 30.36
C GLU A 187 30.66 -22.90 29.05
N THR A 188 31.67 -23.77 29.15
CA THR A 188 32.25 -24.52 28.01
C THR A 188 32.20 -26.04 28.23
N THR A 189 31.75 -26.49 29.40
CA THR A 189 31.49 -27.91 29.68
C THR A 189 30.17 -28.30 29.06
N VAL A 190 30.16 -29.24 28.12
CA VAL A 190 28.91 -29.68 27.46
C VAL A 190 27.98 -30.35 28.47
N ASN A 191 26.81 -29.74 28.69
CA ASN A 191 25.72 -30.30 29.49
C ASN A 191 24.86 -31.25 28.64
N THR A 192 24.23 -32.24 29.28
CA THR A 192 23.37 -33.23 28.60
C THR A 192 22.11 -33.47 29.42
N ALA A 193 20.94 -33.28 28.80
CA ALA A 193 19.67 -33.67 29.40
C ALA A 193 19.60 -35.20 29.47
N THR A 194 19.51 -35.73 30.70
CA THR A 194 19.49 -37.19 30.97
C THR A 194 18.29 -37.65 31.78
N GLU A 195 17.51 -36.71 32.32
CA GLU A 195 16.22 -36.99 32.95
C GLU A 195 15.13 -37.18 31.89
N THR A 196 14.06 -37.86 32.27
CA THR A 196 12.91 -38.15 31.41
C THR A 196 11.63 -37.81 32.16
N TYR A 197 10.72 -37.11 31.49
CA TYR A 197 9.50 -36.56 32.04
C TYR A 197 8.28 -37.10 31.27
N ASP A 198 7.12 -37.08 31.92
CA ASP A 198 5.84 -37.22 31.23
C ASP A 198 5.53 -35.92 30.45
N TYR A 199 4.74 -36.02 29.38
CA TYR A 199 4.37 -34.86 28.56
C TYR A 199 3.33 -33.95 29.26
N PRO A 200 3.29 -32.64 28.92
CA PRO A 200 2.19 -31.75 29.32
C PRO A 200 0.81 -32.31 28.91
N THR A 201 -0.22 -31.90 29.65
CA THR A 201 -1.61 -32.15 29.24
C THR A 201 -2.12 -30.95 28.45
N LEU A 202 -2.65 -31.21 27.26
CA LEU A 202 -3.29 -30.22 26.39
C LEU A 202 -4.81 -30.42 26.42
N ASP A 203 -5.57 -29.34 26.63
CA ASP A 203 -7.03 -29.29 26.78
C ASP A 203 -7.53 -27.92 26.27
N ASN A 204 -7.16 -27.59 25.03
CA ASN A 204 -7.41 -26.28 24.41
C ASN A 204 -8.79 -26.23 23.73
N THR A 205 -9.38 -27.36 23.34
CA THR A 205 -10.67 -27.42 22.64
C THR A 205 -11.52 -28.63 23.05
N ALA A 206 -12.82 -28.54 22.78
CA ALA A 206 -13.72 -29.69 22.87
C ALA A 206 -13.88 -30.43 21.53
N SER A 207 -13.19 -29.98 20.48
CA SER A 207 -13.23 -30.61 19.16
C SER A 207 -12.41 -31.90 19.13
N ASN A 208 -12.68 -32.72 18.12
CA ASN A 208 -11.87 -33.90 17.75
C ASN A 208 -11.43 -33.81 16.28
N ASP A 209 -11.58 -32.64 15.67
CA ASP A 209 -11.06 -32.33 14.35
C ASP A 209 -9.61 -31.85 14.48
N GLU A 210 -8.72 -32.32 13.60
CA GLU A 210 -7.29 -32.05 13.69
C GLU A 210 -6.98 -30.56 13.45
N ASP A 211 -7.71 -29.92 12.52
CA ASP A 211 -7.51 -28.51 12.19
C ASP A 211 -7.96 -27.60 13.35
N ASP A 212 -9.11 -27.90 13.97
CA ASP A 212 -9.61 -27.20 15.17
C ASP A 212 -8.62 -27.29 16.35
N ILE A 213 -7.98 -28.45 16.54
CA ILE A 213 -7.00 -28.70 17.61
C ILE A 213 -5.73 -27.88 17.36
N LEU A 214 -5.18 -27.94 16.16
CA LEU A 214 -3.97 -27.19 15.80
C LEU A 214 -4.23 -25.69 15.90
N GLN A 215 -5.40 -25.22 15.44
CA GLN A 215 -5.78 -23.82 15.57
C GLN A 215 -5.87 -23.39 17.05
N ALA A 216 -6.58 -24.14 17.89
CA ALA A 216 -6.75 -23.80 19.29
C ALA A 216 -5.41 -23.77 20.04
N ALA A 217 -4.51 -24.70 19.71
CA ALA A 217 -3.15 -24.72 20.24
C ALA A 217 -2.31 -23.51 19.78
N ALA A 218 -2.34 -23.15 18.49
CA ALA A 218 -1.65 -21.96 17.98
C ALA A 218 -2.17 -20.66 18.62
N ALA A 219 -3.49 -20.54 18.79
CA ALA A 219 -4.13 -19.39 19.44
C ALA A 219 -3.82 -19.26 20.95
N SER A 220 -3.34 -20.33 21.60
CA SER A 220 -2.93 -20.31 23.01
C SER A 220 -1.50 -19.78 23.25
N VAL A 221 -0.69 -19.64 22.19
CA VAL A 221 0.75 -19.34 22.31
C VAL A 221 1.03 -17.93 22.83
N SER A 222 1.90 -17.86 23.83
CA SER A 222 2.40 -16.60 24.39
C SER A 222 3.62 -16.08 23.64
N THR A 223 3.64 -14.78 23.31
CA THR A 223 4.82 -14.09 22.74
C THR A 223 5.77 -13.56 23.83
N ALA A 224 5.85 -14.23 24.98
CA ALA A 224 6.65 -13.76 26.11
C ALA A 224 8.15 -13.97 25.88
N TYR A 225 8.94 -12.93 26.19
CA TYR A 225 10.39 -12.96 26.18
C TYR A 225 10.94 -12.82 27.59
N ILE A 226 12.16 -13.34 27.81
CA ILE A 226 13.00 -13.02 28.97
C ILE A 226 14.20 -12.20 28.51
N THR A 227 14.68 -11.25 29.33
CA THR A 227 15.91 -10.51 29.02
C THR A 227 17.14 -11.26 29.52
N ALA A 228 18.33 -10.98 28.96
CA ALA A 228 19.57 -11.56 29.46
C ALA A 228 19.85 -11.21 30.93
N SER A 229 19.49 -10.00 31.37
CA SER A 229 19.65 -9.58 32.77
C SER A 229 18.75 -10.39 33.71
N ASP A 230 17.46 -10.55 33.38
CA ASP A 230 16.52 -11.31 34.21
C ASP A 230 16.95 -12.78 34.32
N LEU A 231 17.37 -13.39 33.19
CA LEU A 231 17.86 -14.76 33.15
C LEU A 231 19.17 -14.93 33.96
N ASN A 232 20.10 -13.98 33.85
CA ASN A 232 21.33 -13.96 34.63
C ASN A 232 21.03 -13.81 36.13
N ASP A 233 20.06 -13.00 36.52
CA ASP A 233 19.66 -12.84 37.93
C ASP A 233 18.99 -14.10 38.49
N MET A 234 18.16 -14.80 37.70
CA MET A 234 17.62 -16.13 38.04
C MET A 234 18.74 -17.17 38.24
N ILE A 235 19.72 -17.22 37.35
CA ILE A 235 20.89 -18.12 37.47
C ILE A 235 21.71 -17.81 38.72
N ASN A 236 21.99 -16.53 38.99
CA ASN A 236 22.82 -16.13 40.14
C ASN A 236 22.11 -16.23 41.49
N SER A 237 20.77 -16.24 41.52
CA SER A 237 19.97 -16.49 42.72
C SER A 237 19.79 -17.98 43.04
N GLY A 238 20.02 -18.87 42.06
CA GLY A 238 19.83 -20.31 42.17
C GLY A 238 18.43 -20.80 41.74
N ASP A 239 17.60 -19.89 41.23
CA ASP A 239 16.25 -20.14 40.69
C ASP A 239 16.30 -20.27 39.15
N ALA A 240 17.33 -20.95 38.62
CA ALA A 240 17.57 -21.06 37.18
C ALA A 240 16.46 -21.88 36.48
N PRO A 241 15.93 -21.42 35.33
CA PRO A 241 14.98 -22.19 34.52
C PRO A 241 15.69 -23.33 33.75
N PHE A 242 14.93 -24.16 33.05
CA PHE A 242 15.52 -25.13 32.11
C PHE A 242 15.94 -24.42 30.82
N ILE A 243 17.24 -24.37 30.50
CA ILE A 243 17.75 -23.54 29.39
C ILE A 243 18.15 -24.39 28.18
N ILE A 244 17.65 -24.03 27.00
CA ILE A 244 17.92 -24.71 25.72
C ILE A 244 18.68 -23.79 24.76
N SER A 245 19.85 -24.25 24.31
CA SER A 245 20.60 -23.66 23.20
C SER A 245 20.25 -24.38 21.89
N CYS A 246 19.64 -23.65 20.95
CA CYS A 246 19.38 -24.11 19.57
C CYS A 246 20.51 -23.80 18.58
N ARG A 247 21.66 -23.29 19.04
CA ARG A 247 22.87 -23.09 18.22
C ARG A 247 23.51 -24.41 17.80
N SER A 248 24.49 -24.34 16.90
CA SER A 248 25.33 -25.50 16.56
C SER A 248 26.03 -26.05 17.81
N ALA A 249 26.34 -27.35 17.80
CA ALA A 249 27.07 -27.99 18.90
C ALA A 249 28.50 -27.44 19.05
N GLU A 250 29.09 -26.92 17.97
CA GLU A 250 30.41 -26.28 17.97
C GLU A 250 30.37 -24.93 18.68
N ASP A 251 29.45 -24.04 18.29
CA ASP A 251 29.31 -22.71 18.91
C ASP A 251 28.80 -22.78 20.35
N TYR A 252 28.00 -23.80 20.66
CA TYR A 252 27.62 -24.13 22.04
C TYR A 252 28.84 -24.56 22.87
N ALA A 253 29.73 -25.40 22.34
CA ALA A 253 30.94 -25.82 23.05
C ALA A 253 31.98 -24.69 23.21
N ASN A 254 32.02 -23.73 22.26
CA ASN A 254 32.87 -22.53 22.36
C ASN A 254 32.44 -21.60 23.51
N GLY A 255 31.15 -21.59 23.86
CA GLY A 255 30.62 -20.95 25.06
C GLY A 255 29.10 -20.90 25.05
N HIS A 256 28.44 -21.21 26.17
CA HIS A 256 26.99 -21.21 26.32
C HIS A 256 26.53 -20.65 27.67
N ILE A 257 25.23 -20.37 27.79
CA ILE A 257 24.63 -19.90 29.05
C ILE A 257 24.78 -21.02 30.11
N PRO A 258 25.26 -20.73 31.33
CA PRO A 258 25.54 -21.76 32.34
C PRO A 258 24.35 -22.69 32.59
N GLY A 259 24.59 -23.99 32.63
CA GLY A 259 23.56 -25.02 32.80
C GLY A 259 22.68 -25.29 31.57
N ALA A 260 22.80 -24.54 30.47
CA ALA A 260 22.03 -24.78 29.26
C ALA A 260 22.41 -26.09 28.57
N VAL A 261 21.42 -26.79 28.01
CA VAL A 261 21.61 -27.99 27.18
C VAL A 261 21.48 -27.65 25.68
N ASN A 262 22.18 -28.37 24.81
CA ASN A 262 22.09 -28.15 23.36
C ASN A 262 21.03 -29.06 22.72
N ILE A 263 19.92 -28.47 22.28
CA ILE A 263 18.85 -29.14 21.50
C ILE A 263 18.51 -28.20 20.34
N GLY A 264 18.87 -28.60 19.12
CA GLY A 264 18.56 -27.85 17.91
C GLY A 264 17.11 -28.04 17.49
N ILE A 265 16.55 -27.08 16.75
CA ILE A 265 15.16 -27.14 16.24
C ILE A 265 14.87 -28.45 15.52
N GLY A 266 15.76 -28.89 14.62
CA GLY A 266 15.70 -30.16 13.88
C GLY A 266 15.65 -31.44 14.73
N SER A 267 15.79 -31.32 16.05
CA SER A 267 15.75 -32.43 17.01
C SER A 267 14.75 -32.22 18.15
N ILE A 268 13.99 -31.12 18.17
CA ILE A 268 13.14 -30.78 19.33
C ILE A 268 12.04 -31.82 19.58
N ALA A 269 11.37 -32.28 18.50
CA ALA A 269 10.32 -33.31 18.57
C ALA A 269 10.82 -34.65 19.15
N ASP A 270 12.07 -35.03 18.85
CA ASP A 270 12.74 -36.23 19.36
C ASP A 270 13.23 -36.12 20.81
N ASN A 271 13.15 -34.93 21.43
CA ASN A 271 13.68 -34.65 22.77
C ASN A 271 12.63 -34.07 23.73
N LEU A 272 11.34 -34.06 23.37
CA LEU A 272 10.25 -33.59 24.24
C LEU A 272 10.19 -34.36 25.58
N ASP A 273 10.60 -35.62 25.58
CA ASP A 273 10.65 -36.48 26.77
C ASP A 273 11.72 -36.04 27.78
N LYS A 274 12.62 -35.12 27.42
CA LYS A 274 13.69 -34.58 28.28
C LYS A 274 13.39 -33.18 28.80
N LEU A 275 12.20 -32.65 28.53
CA LEU A 275 11.79 -31.30 28.90
C LEU A 275 10.86 -31.36 30.12
N PRO A 276 11.14 -30.62 31.20
CA PRO A 276 10.24 -30.57 32.36
C PRO A 276 8.92 -29.87 31.99
N PRO A 277 7.75 -30.49 32.21
CA PRO A 277 6.45 -29.89 31.87
C PRO A 277 6.01 -28.81 32.87
N ASP A 278 6.47 -28.90 34.12
CA ASP A 278 6.05 -28.04 35.25
C ASP A 278 7.04 -26.88 35.54
N GLU A 279 8.04 -26.66 34.68
CA GLU A 279 9.08 -25.62 34.84
C GLU A 279 9.12 -24.66 33.65
N THR A 280 9.52 -23.40 33.88
CA THR A 280 9.78 -22.47 32.78
C THR A 280 10.98 -22.96 31.95
N ILE A 281 10.80 -23.06 30.64
CA ILE A 281 11.86 -23.34 29.67
C ILE A 281 12.31 -22.03 29.03
N VAL A 282 13.62 -21.76 28.99
CA VAL A 282 14.18 -20.60 28.28
C VAL A 282 14.98 -21.06 27.07
N VAL A 283 14.56 -20.64 25.88
CA VAL A 283 15.17 -21.05 24.62
C VAL A 283 16.00 -19.90 24.03
N TYR A 284 17.18 -20.20 23.51
CA TYR A 284 18.01 -19.21 22.83
C TYR A 284 18.78 -19.78 21.62
N CYS A 285 19.03 -18.93 20.63
CA CYS A 285 19.94 -19.17 19.51
C CYS A 285 20.89 -17.97 19.41
N TYR A 286 21.50 -17.68 18.26
CA TYR A 286 22.37 -16.50 18.11
C TYR A 286 21.58 -15.20 18.33
N THR A 287 20.53 -14.96 17.53
CA THR A 287 19.77 -13.69 17.47
C THR A 287 18.32 -13.76 17.95
N GLY A 288 17.89 -14.92 18.45
CA GLY A 288 16.53 -15.18 18.94
C GLY A 288 15.54 -15.77 17.92
N HIS A 289 15.79 -15.66 16.61
CA HIS A 289 14.86 -16.14 15.56
C HIS A 289 14.47 -17.62 15.68
N THR A 290 15.43 -18.53 15.54
CA THR A 290 15.20 -19.99 15.67
C THR A 290 14.72 -20.38 17.07
N ALA A 291 15.13 -19.63 18.10
CA ALA A 291 14.67 -19.85 19.47
C ALA A 291 13.19 -19.47 19.64
N ALA A 292 12.72 -18.44 18.95
CA ALA A 292 11.34 -18.03 18.93
C ALA A 292 10.46 -19.05 18.20
N GLN A 293 10.93 -19.65 17.09
CA GLN A 293 10.28 -20.82 16.46
C GLN A 293 10.11 -21.97 17.47
N VAL A 294 11.21 -22.41 18.10
CA VAL A 294 11.16 -23.49 19.11
C VAL A 294 10.29 -23.12 20.31
N THR A 295 10.33 -21.87 20.76
CA THR A 295 9.46 -21.35 21.85
C THR A 295 8.00 -21.47 21.48
N ALA A 296 7.61 -21.09 20.26
CA ALA A 296 6.22 -21.18 19.79
C ALA A 296 5.74 -22.64 19.72
N LEU A 297 6.57 -23.55 19.15
CA LEU A 297 6.27 -24.97 19.07
C LEU A 297 6.13 -25.62 20.47
N LEU A 298 6.96 -25.23 21.43
CA LEU A 298 6.87 -25.71 22.82
C LEU A 298 5.64 -25.17 23.56
N ASN A 299 5.29 -23.89 23.37
CA ASN A 299 4.04 -23.32 23.90
C ASN A 299 2.81 -24.01 23.30
N MET A 300 2.82 -24.30 21.99
CA MET A 300 1.74 -25.02 21.29
C MET A 300 1.54 -26.43 21.87
N LEU A 301 2.62 -27.06 22.34
CA LEU A 301 2.64 -28.35 23.06
C LEU A 301 2.32 -28.24 24.57
N GLY A 302 2.04 -27.05 25.09
CA GLY A 302 1.65 -26.82 26.49
C GLY A 302 2.80 -26.62 27.48
N TYR A 303 4.05 -26.43 27.04
CA TYR A 303 5.18 -26.06 27.91
C TYR A 303 5.24 -24.54 28.14
N ASP A 304 5.57 -24.07 29.35
CA ASP A 304 5.88 -22.65 29.63
C ASP A 304 7.26 -22.27 29.05
N ALA A 305 7.32 -22.07 27.74
CA ALA A 305 8.55 -21.69 27.05
C ALA A 305 8.63 -20.16 26.82
N LYS A 306 9.82 -19.59 27.02
CA LYS A 306 10.12 -18.17 26.78
C LYS A 306 11.38 -18.04 25.91
N SER A 307 11.35 -17.18 24.90
CA SER A 307 12.54 -16.90 24.09
C SER A 307 13.43 -15.87 24.79
N LEU A 308 14.75 -16.09 24.80
CA LEU A 308 15.71 -15.06 25.21
C LEU A 308 15.70 -13.94 24.17
N LYS A 309 15.36 -12.71 24.59
CA LYS A 309 15.31 -11.53 23.71
C LYS A 309 16.69 -11.30 23.08
N PHE A 310 16.74 -11.26 21.74
CA PHE A 310 17.97 -11.18 20.93
C PHE A 310 18.95 -12.36 21.06
N GLY A 311 18.59 -13.45 21.74
CA GLY A 311 19.43 -14.65 21.87
C GLY A 311 20.79 -14.40 22.53
N MET A 312 21.80 -15.18 22.15
CA MET A 312 23.17 -15.09 22.66
C MET A 312 23.80 -13.71 22.43
N CYS A 313 23.37 -12.98 21.40
CA CYS A 313 23.78 -11.61 21.14
C CYS A 313 23.36 -10.61 22.22
N SER A 314 22.44 -10.95 23.13
CA SER A 314 22.23 -10.15 24.34
C SER A 314 23.10 -10.59 25.54
N TRP A 315 23.66 -11.80 25.50
CA TRP A 315 24.31 -12.42 26.65
C TRP A 315 25.81 -12.12 26.72
N SER A 316 26.49 -12.11 25.57
CA SER A 316 27.94 -11.98 25.46
C SER A 316 28.33 -10.99 24.37
N SER A 317 29.57 -10.50 24.45
CA SER A 317 30.27 -9.72 23.42
C SER A 317 31.51 -10.44 22.86
N ASP A 318 31.73 -11.71 23.22
CA ASP A 318 32.84 -12.52 22.68
C ASP A 318 32.48 -13.08 21.29
N GLU A 319 33.13 -12.57 20.25
CA GLU A 319 32.96 -13.02 18.85
C GLU A 319 33.17 -14.54 18.65
N THR A 320 33.95 -15.20 19.51
CA THR A 320 34.14 -16.67 19.47
C THR A 320 32.87 -17.41 19.87
N VAL A 321 32.08 -16.81 20.78
CA VAL A 321 30.81 -17.33 21.30
C VAL A 321 29.64 -16.95 20.39
N LEU A 322 29.71 -15.75 19.79
CA LEU A 322 28.70 -15.21 18.88
C LEU A 322 28.84 -15.70 17.44
N ALA A 323 30.03 -16.20 17.06
CA ALA A 323 30.37 -16.70 15.73
C ALA A 323 30.09 -15.70 14.57
N GLY A 324 30.17 -14.40 14.85
CA GLY A 324 29.84 -13.34 13.90
C GLY A 324 28.40 -13.41 13.37
N LYS A 325 27.45 -13.87 14.20
CA LYS A 325 26.03 -14.08 13.83
C LYS A 325 25.07 -13.00 14.36
N CYS A 326 25.57 -11.99 15.03
CA CYS A 326 24.73 -10.91 15.54
C CYS A 326 24.33 -9.93 14.46
N PHE A 327 23.16 -9.31 14.64
CA PHE A 327 22.71 -8.22 13.80
C PHE A 327 23.69 -7.05 13.90
N ASP A 328 24.24 -6.64 12.76
CA ASP A 328 25.10 -5.48 12.62
C ASP A 328 24.41 -4.45 11.71
N PRO A 329 23.96 -3.29 12.24
CA PRO A 329 23.37 -2.23 11.43
C PRO A 329 24.23 -1.80 10.22
N ALA A 330 25.55 -1.94 10.28
CA ALA A 330 26.42 -1.58 9.16
C ALA A 330 26.40 -2.58 7.98
N ASN A 331 25.87 -3.79 8.18
CA ASN A 331 25.89 -4.88 7.20
C ASN A 331 24.50 -5.49 6.91
N ASP A 332 23.58 -5.45 7.88
CA ASP A 332 22.27 -6.11 7.81
C ASP A 332 21.09 -5.11 7.67
N GLN A 333 21.29 -3.83 7.98
CA GLN A 333 20.27 -2.79 7.82
C GLN A 333 20.36 -2.16 6.43
N ASN A 334 19.20 -2.01 5.80
CA ASN A 334 19.03 -1.36 4.51
C ASN A 334 18.17 -0.10 4.69
N ASP A 335 17.95 0.62 3.60
CA ASP A 335 17.04 1.78 3.55
C ASP A 335 16.10 1.63 2.35
N PHE A 336 15.37 0.52 2.33
CA PHE A 336 14.34 0.25 1.34
C PHE A 336 13.08 1.05 1.65
N THR A 337 12.35 1.42 0.59
CA THR A 337 11.12 2.22 0.67
C THR A 337 10.13 1.62 1.66
N VAL A 338 9.45 2.50 2.40
CA VAL A 338 8.32 2.16 3.25
C VAL A 338 7.08 2.90 2.76
N ALA A 339 5.96 2.21 2.70
CA ALA A 339 4.65 2.83 2.48
C ALA A 339 4.12 3.41 3.80
N GLY A 340 3.29 4.45 3.73
CA GLY A 340 2.65 5.06 4.88
C GLY A 340 3.64 5.73 5.85
N GLY A 341 4.38 6.74 5.38
CA GLY A 341 5.36 7.49 6.18
C GLY A 341 4.82 8.84 6.63
N ALA A 342 5.04 9.21 7.90
CA ALA A 342 4.74 10.56 8.35
C ALA A 342 5.84 11.52 7.83
N VAL A 343 5.51 12.36 6.84
CA VAL A 343 6.45 13.37 6.35
C VAL A 343 6.87 14.32 7.49
N SER A 344 8.18 14.55 7.62
CA SER A 344 8.71 15.55 8.57
C SER A 344 8.65 16.99 8.04
N GLU A 345 8.23 17.11 6.78
CA GLU A 345 8.16 18.33 5.98
C GLU A 345 6.72 18.85 5.94
N SER A 346 6.49 20.07 5.46
CA SER A 346 5.13 20.63 5.44
C SER A 346 4.32 20.06 4.26
N GLU A 347 2.97 20.11 4.33
CA GLU A 347 2.11 19.79 3.17
C GLU A 347 2.57 20.51 1.89
N PHE A 348 3.04 21.76 2.04
CA PHE A 348 3.54 22.56 0.92
C PHE A 348 4.82 21.97 0.31
N ASP A 349 5.74 21.46 1.13
CA ASP A 349 6.99 20.88 0.63
C ASP A 349 6.72 19.57 -0.14
N VAL A 350 5.83 18.71 0.39
CA VAL A 350 5.37 17.48 -0.30
C VAL A 350 4.77 17.80 -1.67
N VAL A 351 3.78 18.70 -1.71
CA VAL A 351 3.13 19.10 -2.98
C VAL A 351 4.14 19.75 -3.93
N LYS A 352 5.08 20.54 -3.41
CA LYS A 352 6.12 21.19 -4.21
C LYS A 352 7.08 20.20 -4.84
N ASP A 353 7.48 19.15 -4.14
CA ASP A 353 8.41 18.16 -4.68
C ASP A 353 7.70 17.26 -5.71
N ALA A 354 6.43 16.89 -5.50
CA ALA A 354 5.62 16.23 -6.52
C ALA A 354 5.40 17.12 -7.77
N VAL A 355 5.13 18.42 -7.59
CA VAL A 355 5.04 19.38 -8.70
C VAL A 355 6.39 19.50 -9.43
N ALA A 356 7.52 19.53 -8.70
CA ALA A 356 8.87 19.58 -9.28
C ALA A 356 9.18 18.33 -10.10
N ALA A 357 8.82 17.14 -9.61
CA ALA A 357 8.94 15.88 -10.33
C ALA A 357 8.11 15.89 -11.63
N TYR A 358 6.83 16.28 -11.56
CA TYR A 358 5.97 16.38 -12.74
C TYR A 358 6.52 17.35 -13.79
N VAL A 359 6.96 18.56 -13.42
CA VAL A 359 7.43 19.54 -14.42
C VAL A 359 8.82 19.22 -15.01
N ALA A 360 9.55 18.27 -14.43
CA ALA A 360 10.77 17.72 -15.04
C ALA A 360 10.46 16.83 -16.27
N SER A 361 9.29 16.19 -16.31
CA SER A 361 8.81 15.38 -17.44
C SER A 361 7.29 15.50 -17.62
N PRO A 362 6.77 16.69 -17.98
CA PRO A 362 5.33 16.94 -17.97
C PRO A 362 4.60 16.16 -19.06
N ALA A 363 3.38 15.74 -18.75
CA ALA A 363 2.52 14.92 -19.59
C ALA A 363 2.38 15.47 -21.03
N ALA A 364 2.52 14.56 -22.00
CA ALA A 364 2.35 14.86 -23.41
C ALA A 364 0.88 15.05 -23.80
N ASN A 365 0.64 15.74 -24.92
CA ASN A 365 -0.67 15.77 -25.55
C ASN A 365 -0.73 14.74 -26.67
N ILE A 366 -1.79 13.91 -26.69
CA ILE A 366 -2.11 13.04 -27.83
C ILE A 366 -2.98 13.79 -28.84
N LYS A 367 -2.78 13.58 -30.15
CA LYS A 367 -3.64 14.18 -31.18
C LYS A 367 -4.86 13.30 -31.43
N ALA A 368 -5.96 13.90 -31.88
CA ALA A 368 -7.18 13.16 -32.18
C ALA A 368 -6.99 12.04 -33.21
N GLY A 369 -6.12 12.23 -34.23
CA GLY A 369 -5.79 11.18 -35.19
C GLY A 369 -5.05 10.01 -34.55
N ASP A 370 -3.99 10.28 -33.78
CA ASP A 370 -3.20 9.25 -33.10
C ASP A 370 -4.07 8.46 -32.09
N LEU A 371 -4.96 9.16 -31.35
CA LEU A 371 -5.93 8.53 -30.45
C LEU A 371 -7.01 7.73 -31.19
N ASN A 372 -7.51 8.22 -32.33
CA ASN A 372 -8.46 7.47 -33.15
C ASN A 372 -7.85 6.17 -33.68
N ASP A 373 -6.56 6.18 -34.05
CA ASP A 373 -5.87 4.96 -34.48
C ASP A 373 -5.79 3.93 -33.34
N LEU A 374 -5.50 4.34 -32.10
CA LEU A 374 -5.56 3.46 -30.91
C LEU A 374 -6.97 2.91 -30.64
N VAL A 375 -7.97 3.79 -30.61
CA VAL A 375 -9.39 3.43 -30.35
C VAL A 375 -9.94 2.48 -31.42
N THR A 376 -9.54 2.65 -32.69
CA THR A 376 -9.98 1.77 -33.79
C THR A 376 -9.19 0.47 -33.91
N ALA A 377 -8.04 0.35 -33.24
CA ALA A 377 -7.21 -0.85 -33.20
C ALA A 377 -7.62 -1.87 -32.11
N ASP A 378 -8.57 -1.53 -31.22
CA ASP A 378 -8.85 -2.25 -29.97
C ASP A 378 -7.67 -2.18 -28.96
N GLU A 379 -6.82 -1.15 -29.11
CA GLU A 379 -5.70 -0.79 -28.23
C GLU A 379 -6.01 0.54 -27.50
N ALA A 380 -7.28 0.71 -27.10
CA ALA A 380 -7.78 1.98 -26.56
C ALA A 380 -7.25 2.24 -25.13
N PRO A 381 -6.67 3.43 -24.85
CA PRO A 381 -6.31 3.83 -23.49
C PRO A 381 -7.56 4.05 -22.62
N TYR A 382 -7.37 4.14 -21.30
CA TYR A 382 -8.46 4.44 -20.37
C TYR A 382 -8.93 5.90 -20.53
N LEU A 383 -10.07 6.08 -21.19
CA LEU A 383 -10.53 7.38 -21.65
C LEU A 383 -11.46 8.08 -20.66
N ILE A 384 -11.06 9.22 -20.11
CA ILE A 384 -11.82 9.99 -19.13
C ILE A 384 -12.37 11.27 -19.74
N SER A 385 -13.69 11.39 -19.85
CA SER A 385 -14.36 12.63 -20.27
C SER A 385 -14.80 13.49 -19.09
N LEU A 386 -14.26 14.69 -19.01
CA LEU A 386 -14.55 15.71 -17.98
C LEU A 386 -15.68 16.68 -18.40
N ARG A 387 -16.47 16.31 -19.41
CA ARG A 387 -17.64 17.10 -19.88
C ARG A 387 -18.84 16.85 -18.95
N SER A 388 -19.91 17.63 -19.11
CA SER A 388 -21.16 17.37 -18.39
C SER A 388 -21.78 16.06 -18.87
N ALA A 389 -22.49 15.36 -17.99
CA ALA A 389 -23.19 14.12 -18.32
C ALA A 389 -24.16 14.29 -19.51
N ASP A 390 -24.83 15.44 -19.62
CA ASP A 390 -25.71 15.75 -20.76
C ASP A 390 -24.93 15.81 -22.09
N ASP A 391 -23.78 16.49 -22.13
CA ASP A 391 -22.97 16.64 -23.36
C ASP A 391 -22.21 15.35 -23.69
N PHE A 392 -21.92 14.53 -22.68
CA PHE A 392 -21.39 13.18 -22.83
C PHE A 392 -22.43 12.24 -23.44
N ALA A 393 -23.67 12.25 -22.94
CA ALA A 393 -24.76 11.43 -23.45
C ALA A 393 -25.17 11.80 -24.89
N ASN A 394 -25.05 13.09 -25.26
CA ASN A 394 -25.26 13.57 -26.63
C ASN A 394 -24.20 13.02 -27.61
N GLY A 395 -22.95 12.84 -27.17
CA GLY A 395 -21.93 12.11 -27.92
C GLY A 395 -20.58 12.05 -27.20
N HIS A 396 -19.88 10.92 -27.25
CA HIS A 396 -18.58 10.71 -26.58
C HIS A 396 -17.68 9.69 -27.31
N ILE A 397 -16.36 9.75 -27.06
CA ILE A 397 -15.40 8.81 -27.65
C ILE A 397 -15.74 7.40 -27.16
N THR A 398 -15.85 6.44 -28.07
CA THR A 398 -16.16 5.04 -27.76
C THR A 398 -15.25 4.49 -26.65
N GLY A 399 -15.85 3.81 -25.67
CA GLY A 399 -15.14 3.23 -24.53
C GLY A 399 -14.79 4.19 -23.40
N SER A 400 -15.06 5.49 -23.53
CA SER A 400 -14.78 6.47 -22.47
C SER A 400 -15.76 6.40 -21.28
N VAL A 401 -15.28 6.81 -20.11
CA VAL A 401 -16.07 7.04 -18.90
C VAL A 401 -16.30 8.54 -18.67
N ASN A 402 -17.43 8.92 -18.07
CA ASN A 402 -17.69 10.30 -17.67
C ASN A 402 -17.44 10.50 -16.18
N ILE A 403 -16.45 11.32 -15.85
CA ILE A 403 -16.08 11.65 -14.47
C ILE A 403 -16.00 13.17 -14.38
N ALA A 404 -16.74 13.79 -13.47
CA ALA A 404 -16.62 15.24 -13.25
C ALA A 404 -15.29 15.56 -12.55
N PHE A 405 -14.69 16.72 -12.85
CA PHE A 405 -13.37 17.09 -12.32
C PHE A 405 -13.25 16.95 -10.79
N GLY A 406 -14.23 17.44 -10.03
CA GLY A 406 -14.24 17.32 -8.55
C GLY A 406 -14.63 15.93 -8.01
N ASP A 407 -15.01 15.00 -8.88
CA ASP A 407 -15.23 13.59 -8.52
C ASP A 407 -14.00 12.72 -8.84
N LEU A 408 -13.09 13.20 -9.70
CA LEU A 408 -11.90 12.46 -10.16
C LEU A 408 -10.91 12.15 -9.03
N PHE A 409 -10.65 13.14 -8.16
CA PHE A 409 -9.66 13.04 -7.08
C PHE A 409 -10.25 12.49 -5.76
N LYS A 410 -11.39 11.80 -5.82
CA LYS A 410 -11.95 11.06 -4.67
C LYS A 410 -11.32 9.68 -4.60
N THR A 411 -11.08 9.17 -3.39
CA THR A 411 -10.40 7.87 -3.17
C THR A 411 -11.15 6.76 -3.91
N THR A 412 -12.49 6.72 -3.75
CA THR A 412 -13.39 5.80 -4.47
C THR A 412 -13.33 5.85 -6.00
N THR A 413 -12.74 6.89 -6.58
CA THR A 413 -12.53 7.04 -8.02
C THR A 413 -11.10 6.66 -8.40
N LEU A 414 -10.11 7.17 -7.67
CA LEU A 414 -8.69 6.85 -7.85
C LEU A 414 -8.43 5.34 -7.71
N ASP A 415 -9.00 4.69 -6.68
CA ASP A 415 -8.96 3.22 -6.46
C ASP A 415 -9.50 2.37 -7.63
N THR A 416 -10.08 2.99 -8.66
CA THR A 416 -10.67 2.33 -9.84
C THR A 416 -10.02 2.70 -11.16
N LEU A 417 -9.05 3.62 -11.15
CA LEU A 417 -8.25 3.97 -12.32
C LEU A 417 -7.12 2.93 -12.52
N PRO A 418 -6.72 2.63 -13.77
CA PRO A 418 -5.45 1.95 -14.02
C PRO A 418 -4.28 2.92 -13.80
N ASP A 419 -3.11 2.41 -13.42
CA ASP A 419 -1.92 3.23 -13.16
C ASP A 419 -1.31 3.84 -14.44
N GLU A 420 -1.48 3.16 -15.58
CA GLU A 420 -0.89 3.52 -16.87
C GLU A 420 -1.96 3.67 -17.99
N ASP A 421 -1.55 4.24 -19.13
CA ASP A 421 -2.37 4.43 -20.34
C ASP A 421 -3.69 5.20 -20.14
N ILE A 422 -3.70 6.29 -19.35
CA ILE A 422 -4.87 7.17 -19.22
C ILE A 422 -4.87 8.28 -20.29
N VAL A 423 -6.03 8.56 -20.91
CA VAL A 423 -6.23 9.77 -21.72
C VAL A 423 -7.42 10.58 -21.20
N THR A 424 -7.17 11.80 -20.73
CA THR A 424 -8.24 12.72 -20.32
C THR A 424 -8.64 13.67 -21.45
N TYR A 425 -9.93 14.02 -21.51
CA TYR A 425 -10.44 15.02 -22.45
C TYR A 425 -11.64 15.80 -21.91
N CYS A 426 -11.75 17.07 -22.33
CA CYS A 426 -12.94 17.91 -22.12
C CYS A 426 -13.39 18.49 -23.47
N TYR A 427 -14.09 19.63 -23.50
CA TYR A 427 -14.44 20.29 -24.77
C TYR A 427 -13.19 20.74 -25.52
N THR A 428 -12.39 21.60 -24.90
CA THR A 428 -11.24 22.30 -25.52
C THR A 428 -9.89 21.72 -25.14
N GLY A 429 -9.87 20.71 -24.27
CA GLY A 429 -8.66 20.14 -23.64
C GLY A 429 -8.01 20.99 -22.54
N GLN A 430 -8.51 22.21 -22.23
CA GLN A 430 -7.95 23.03 -21.15
C GLN A 430 -8.22 22.43 -19.75
N THR A 431 -9.45 22.00 -19.46
CA THR A 431 -9.79 21.36 -18.17
C THR A 431 -9.21 19.96 -18.04
N ALA A 432 -9.05 19.26 -19.16
CA ALA A 432 -8.33 17.99 -19.23
C ALA A 432 -6.83 18.17 -18.99
N SER A 433 -6.21 19.24 -19.51
CA SER A 433 -4.84 19.60 -19.15
C SER A 433 -4.66 19.84 -17.63
N MET A 434 -5.64 20.45 -16.95
CA MET A 434 -5.62 20.54 -15.47
C MET A 434 -5.61 19.15 -14.83
N ALA A 435 -6.54 18.27 -15.23
CA ALA A 435 -6.67 16.94 -14.64
C ALA A 435 -5.45 16.05 -14.92
N THR A 436 -4.92 16.10 -16.15
CA THR A 436 -3.68 15.42 -16.57
C THR A 436 -2.48 15.85 -15.72
N ALA A 437 -2.36 17.13 -15.37
CA ALA A 437 -1.27 17.58 -14.50
C ALA A 437 -1.40 17.02 -13.07
N LEU A 438 -2.63 17.01 -12.52
CA LEU A 438 -2.89 16.52 -11.16
C LEU A 438 -2.78 14.98 -11.04
N LEU A 439 -3.28 14.24 -12.03
CA LEU A 439 -3.08 12.79 -12.11
C LEU A 439 -1.59 12.46 -12.29
N GLY A 440 -0.85 13.23 -13.09
CA GLY A 440 0.60 13.07 -13.25
C GLY A 440 1.40 13.36 -11.97
N THR A 441 0.97 14.32 -11.14
CA THR A 441 1.56 14.53 -9.79
C THR A 441 1.19 13.43 -8.79
N LEU A 442 0.14 12.64 -9.06
CA LEU A 442 -0.27 11.46 -8.29
C LEU A 442 0.33 10.15 -8.86
N GLY A 443 1.30 10.24 -9.77
CA GLY A 443 2.05 9.09 -10.29
C GLY A 443 1.46 8.37 -11.51
N TYR A 444 0.26 8.73 -11.97
CA TYR A 444 -0.39 8.08 -13.13
C TYR A 444 0.29 8.44 -14.47
N ASP A 445 0.46 7.47 -15.37
CA ASP A 445 0.79 7.80 -16.78
C ASP A 445 -0.47 8.26 -17.51
N VAL A 446 -0.48 9.55 -17.87
CA VAL A 446 -1.67 10.24 -18.35
C VAL A 446 -1.33 11.24 -19.45
N GLN A 447 -2.16 11.27 -20.48
CA GLN A 447 -2.07 12.24 -21.57
C GLN A 447 -3.35 13.08 -21.69
N ASN A 448 -3.24 14.29 -22.24
CA ASN A 448 -4.38 15.15 -22.58
C ASN A 448 -4.67 15.05 -24.07
N LEU A 449 -5.95 14.87 -24.45
CA LEU A 449 -6.36 15.03 -25.85
C LEU A 449 -6.19 16.48 -26.32
N LEU A 450 -5.32 16.69 -27.30
CA LEU A 450 -5.04 18.01 -27.88
C LEU A 450 -6.32 18.60 -28.49
N HIS A 451 -6.67 19.81 -28.07
CA HIS A 451 -7.95 20.50 -28.31
C HIS A 451 -9.23 19.77 -27.84
N GLY A 452 -9.14 18.64 -27.13
CA GLY A 452 -10.29 17.93 -26.56
C GLY A 452 -11.29 17.42 -27.61
N MET A 453 -12.57 17.32 -27.23
CA MET A 453 -13.64 16.91 -28.15
C MET A 453 -13.75 17.84 -29.38
N CYS A 454 -13.31 19.09 -29.25
CA CYS A 454 -13.27 20.05 -30.36
C CYS A 454 -12.32 19.67 -31.49
N SER A 455 -11.32 18.79 -31.32
CA SER A 455 -10.58 18.21 -32.47
C SER A 455 -11.17 16.90 -32.97
N TRP A 456 -12.00 16.22 -32.16
CA TRP A 456 -12.58 14.92 -32.50
C TRP A 456 -13.73 15.00 -33.50
N THR A 457 -14.62 15.99 -33.31
CA THR A 457 -15.81 16.19 -34.13
C THR A 457 -16.08 17.67 -34.38
N GLY A 458 -16.82 17.99 -35.44
CA GLY A 458 -17.46 19.28 -35.69
C GLY A 458 -18.95 19.34 -35.33
N ASP A 459 -19.52 18.31 -34.70
CA ASP A 459 -20.96 18.28 -34.37
C ASP A 459 -21.30 19.16 -33.15
N GLU A 460 -21.92 20.31 -33.41
CA GLU A 460 -22.35 21.25 -32.37
C GLU A 460 -23.35 20.68 -31.34
N THR A 461 -24.03 19.56 -31.62
CA THR A 461 -24.86 18.88 -30.62
C THR A 461 -24.03 18.18 -29.53
N VAL A 462 -22.76 17.86 -29.84
CA VAL A 462 -21.78 17.24 -28.94
C VAL A 462 -20.86 18.29 -28.31
N LEU A 463 -20.56 19.36 -29.04
CA LEU A 463 -19.63 20.43 -28.63
C LEU A 463 -20.31 21.57 -27.85
N ALA A 464 -21.63 21.71 -27.98
CA ALA A 464 -22.46 22.71 -27.31
C ALA A 464 -21.97 24.16 -27.45
N GLY A 465 -21.35 24.52 -28.59
CA GLY A 465 -20.79 25.85 -28.83
C GLY A 465 -19.61 26.24 -27.93
N LYS A 466 -18.91 25.27 -27.32
CA LYS A 466 -17.81 25.50 -26.35
C LYS A 466 -16.42 25.55 -27.00
N CYS A 467 -16.32 25.26 -28.29
CA CYS A 467 -15.06 25.32 -29.03
C CYS A 467 -14.62 26.76 -29.29
N PHE A 468 -13.30 26.94 -29.48
CA PHE A 468 -12.74 28.22 -29.87
C PHE A 468 -13.21 28.61 -31.27
N ASN A 469 -13.79 29.79 -31.39
CA ASN A 469 -14.22 30.37 -32.66
C ASN A 469 -13.46 31.67 -32.91
N PRO A 470 -12.50 31.71 -33.87
CA PRO A 470 -11.75 32.91 -34.21
C PRO A 470 -12.63 34.17 -34.41
N ALA A 471 -13.81 34.04 -35.00
CA ALA A 471 -14.69 35.19 -35.28
C ALA A 471 -15.43 35.75 -34.04
N ALA A 472 -15.38 35.07 -32.89
CA ALA A 472 -16.08 35.44 -31.66
C ALA A 472 -15.14 35.56 -30.44
N ASP A 473 -14.07 34.76 -30.40
CA ASP A 473 -13.15 34.66 -29.27
C ASP A 473 -11.79 35.36 -29.50
N GLN A 474 -11.40 35.66 -30.75
CA GLN A 474 -10.21 36.49 -31.01
C GLN A 474 -10.51 37.97 -30.78
N ASN A 475 -9.58 38.61 -30.10
CA ASN A 475 -9.49 40.05 -29.94
C ASN A 475 -8.18 40.54 -30.57
N ASP A 476 -7.97 41.85 -30.59
CA ASP A 476 -6.69 42.48 -30.89
C ASP A 476 -6.39 43.51 -29.79
N PHE A 477 -6.27 43.02 -28.55
CA PHE A 477 -5.92 43.85 -27.40
C PHE A 477 -4.45 44.29 -27.45
N ALA A 478 -4.09 45.28 -26.61
CA ALA A 478 -2.74 45.82 -26.57
C ALA A 478 -1.71 44.72 -26.23
N VAL A 479 -0.50 44.84 -26.79
CA VAL A 479 0.61 43.92 -26.52
C VAL A 479 1.90 44.68 -26.26
N GLU A 480 2.75 44.12 -25.41
CA GLU A 480 4.11 44.58 -25.15
C GLU A 480 5.15 43.72 -25.91
N THR A 481 6.30 44.31 -26.17
CA THR A 481 7.48 43.65 -26.76
C THR A 481 8.76 43.89 -25.94
N THR A 482 8.66 44.68 -24.85
CA THR A 482 9.74 44.85 -23.88
C THR A 482 9.57 43.79 -22.82
N ALA A 483 10.54 42.89 -22.67
CA ALA A 483 10.43 41.80 -21.71
C ALA A 483 10.36 42.33 -20.26
N ASN A 484 9.34 41.87 -19.52
CA ASN A 484 9.20 42.09 -18.08
C ASN A 484 9.95 40.98 -17.31
N THR A 485 10.27 41.23 -16.04
CA THR A 485 10.99 40.26 -15.19
C THR A 485 10.47 40.34 -13.77
N ALA A 486 10.08 39.21 -13.19
CA ALA A 486 9.75 39.13 -11.77
C ALA A 486 11.05 39.25 -10.95
N THR A 487 11.17 40.33 -10.19
CA THR A 487 12.35 40.64 -9.35
C THR A 487 12.05 40.69 -7.86
N GLU A 488 10.77 40.65 -7.49
CA GLU A 488 10.35 40.56 -6.10
C GLU A 488 10.43 39.09 -5.63
N THR A 489 10.52 38.91 -4.31
CA THR A 489 10.58 37.60 -3.67
C THR A 489 9.55 37.56 -2.56
N TYR A 490 8.75 36.50 -2.54
CA TYR A 490 7.66 36.27 -1.60
C TYR A 490 7.92 35.02 -0.77
N ASP A 491 7.21 34.90 0.35
CA ASP A 491 7.11 33.63 1.08
C ASP A 491 6.21 32.65 0.29
N TYR A 492 6.16 31.38 0.71
CA TYR A 492 5.28 30.37 0.11
C TYR A 492 3.88 30.35 0.76
N PRO A 493 2.84 29.87 0.04
CA PRO A 493 1.55 29.53 0.63
C PRO A 493 1.67 28.55 1.81
N THR A 494 0.70 28.58 2.71
CA THR A 494 0.52 27.53 3.73
C THR A 494 -0.59 26.59 3.27
N LEU A 495 -0.29 25.30 3.21
CA LEU A 495 -1.28 24.25 2.98
C LEU A 495 -1.72 23.62 4.32
N ASP A 496 -3.02 23.32 4.40
CA ASP A 496 -3.75 22.72 5.52
C ASP A 496 -5.00 22.02 4.92
N ASN A 497 -4.77 21.21 3.88
CA ASN A 497 -5.82 20.53 3.11
C ASN A 497 -6.30 19.27 3.83
N THR A 498 -5.44 18.64 4.63
CA THR A 498 -5.74 17.39 5.34
C THR A 498 -5.20 17.40 6.78
N ALA A 499 -5.71 16.49 7.60
CA ALA A 499 -5.11 16.18 8.91
C ALA A 499 -4.18 14.95 8.83
N SER A 500 -4.03 14.36 7.65
CA SER A 500 -3.10 13.27 7.41
C SER A 500 -1.66 13.77 7.32
N THR A 501 -0.71 12.88 7.62
CA THR A 501 0.73 13.09 7.43
C THR A 501 1.29 12.16 6.36
N ASP A 502 0.42 11.42 5.66
CA ASP A 502 0.77 10.52 4.58
C ASP A 502 0.88 11.30 3.26
N GLU A 503 1.89 10.98 2.44
CA GLU A 503 2.19 11.70 1.20
C GLU A 503 1.06 11.57 0.17
N ASP A 504 0.50 10.38 -0.03
CA ASP A 504 -0.57 10.13 -1.00
C ASP A 504 -1.86 10.85 -0.57
N ASP A 505 -2.22 10.80 0.73
CA ASP A 505 -3.34 11.57 1.30
C ASP A 505 -3.16 13.09 1.10
N ILE A 506 -1.95 13.62 1.29
CA ILE A 506 -1.64 15.06 1.14
C ILE A 506 -1.76 15.47 -0.32
N LEU A 507 -1.14 14.72 -1.24
CA LEU A 507 -1.20 14.99 -2.68
C LEU A 507 -2.65 14.85 -3.19
N GLN A 508 -3.39 13.85 -2.73
CA GLN A 508 -4.81 13.68 -3.07
C GLN A 508 -5.65 14.86 -2.56
N ALA A 509 -5.48 15.27 -1.30
CA ALA A 509 -6.24 16.38 -0.73
C ALA A 509 -5.92 17.72 -1.43
N ALA A 510 -4.67 17.95 -1.79
CA ALA A 510 -4.24 19.10 -2.57
C ALA A 510 -4.80 19.07 -4.01
N ALA A 511 -4.80 17.92 -4.69
CA ALA A 511 -5.41 17.78 -6.01
C ALA A 511 -6.94 18.00 -5.97
N ALA A 512 -7.60 17.51 -4.92
CA ALA A 512 -9.04 17.65 -4.71
C ALA A 512 -9.49 19.09 -4.36
N SER A 513 -8.59 19.96 -3.89
CA SER A 513 -8.90 21.37 -3.60
C SER A 513 -8.79 22.29 -4.82
N VAL A 514 -8.25 21.82 -5.95
CA VAL A 514 -7.98 22.62 -7.16
C VAL A 514 -9.26 23.14 -7.83
N SER A 515 -9.27 24.46 -8.07
CA SER A 515 -10.30 25.15 -8.82
C SER A 515 -10.06 25.08 -10.34
N THR A 516 -11.12 24.84 -11.11
CA THR A 516 -11.12 24.89 -12.59
C THR A 516 -11.52 26.26 -13.13
N ALA A 517 -11.20 27.35 -12.42
CA ALA A 517 -11.58 28.70 -12.81
C ALA A 517 -10.78 29.22 -14.02
N TYR A 518 -11.48 29.94 -14.91
CA TYR A 518 -10.90 30.63 -16.06
C TYR A 518 -11.19 32.12 -16.00
N ILE A 519 -10.31 32.92 -16.61
CA ILE A 519 -10.55 34.33 -16.93
C ILE A 519 -10.67 34.49 -18.45
N THR A 520 -11.52 35.40 -18.93
CA THR A 520 -11.59 35.71 -20.37
C THR A 520 -10.60 36.81 -20.75
N ALA A 521 -10.22 36.90 -22.03
CA ALA A 521 -9.37 38.00 -22.50
C ALA A 521 -10.00 39.38 -22.30
N GLY A 522 -11.33 39.48 -22.38
CA GLY A 522 -12.06 40.71 -22.09
C GLY A 522 -11.93 41.12 -20.63
N ASP A 523 -12.25 40.23 -19.70
CA ASP A 523 -12.15 40.51 -18.25
C ASP A 523 -10.71 40.88 -17.85
N LEU A 524 -9.71 40.16 -18.37
CA LEU A 524 -8.29 40.44 -18.11
C LEU A 524 -7.86 41.79 -18.70
N ASN A 525 -8.30 42.11 -19.92
CA ASN A 525 -8.03 43.42 -20.53
C ASN A 525 -8.67 44.54 -19.72
N ASP A 526 -9.90 44.36 -19.22
CA ASP A 526 -10.57 45.37 -18.41
C ASP A 526 -9.84 45.58 -17.07
N MET A 527 -9.42 44.50 -16.38
CA MET A 527 -8.56 44.59 -15.18
C MET A 527 -7.26 45.37 -15.45
N ILE A 528 -6.59 45.13 -16.58
CA ILE A 528 -5.37 45.85 -16.97
C ILE A 528 -5.63 47.34 -17.25
N ASN A 529 -6.78 47.69 -17.85
CA ASN A 529 -7.12 49.08 -18.18
C ASN A 529 -7.65 49.88 -16.97
N ASP A 530 -8.15 49.22 -15.94
CA ASP A 530 -8.65 49.82 -14.70
C ASP A 530 -7.55 50.00 -13.62
N ASP A 531 -6.27 49.77 -13.97
CA ASP A 531 -5.10 49.77 -13.06
C ASP A 531 -5.14 48.68 -11.94
N GLU A 532 -5.96 47.63 -12.13
CA GLU A 532 -6.15 46.49 -11.20
C GLU A 532 -5.59 45.19 -11.83
N ALA A 533 -4.45 45.29 -12.52
CA ALA A 533 -3.84 44.18 -13.26
C ALA A 533 -3.34 43.07 -12.31
N PRO A 534 -3.67 41.79 -12.57
CA PRO A 534 -3.15 40.66 -11.79
C PRO A 534 -1.70 40.32 -12.16
N PHE A 535 -1.04 39.43 -11.42
CA PHE A 535 0.25 38.87 -11.81
C PHE A 535 0.11 37.92 -13.01
N ILE A 536 0.66 38.27 -14.18
CA ILE A 536 0.44 37.52 -15.44
C ILE A 536 1.67 36.70 -15.84
N ILE A 537 1.47 35.39 -16.04
CA ILE A 537 2.52 34.44 -16.46
C ILE A 537 2.30 33.97 -17.90
N SER A 538 3.30 34.16 -18.76
CA SER A 538 3.40 33.57 -20.09
C SER A 538 4.24 32.29 -20.05
N CYS A 539 3.60 31.14 -20.30
CA CYS A 539 4.27 29.84 -20.48
C CYS A 539 4.68 29.56 -21.95
N ARG A 540 4.64 30.57 -22.83
CA ARG A 540 5.13 30.46 -24.22
C ARG A 540 6.66 30.43 -24.27
N SER A 541 7.22 30.10 -25.44
CA SER A 541 8.66 30.26 -25.70
C SER A 541 9.10 31.72 -25.51
N ALA A 542 10.35 31.92 -25.12
CA ALA A 542 10.92 33.27 -24.96
C ALA A 542 10.95 34.07 -26.29
N GLU A 543 11.04 33.37 -27.43
CA GLU A 543 10.95 33.96 -28.77
C GLU A 543 9.54 34.49 -29.07
N ASP A 544 8.51 33.66 -28.89
CA ASP A 544 7.11 34.05 -29.15
C ASP A 544 6.62 35.11 -28.15
N TYR A 545 7.12 35.07 -26.91
CA TYR A 545 6.90 36.11 -25.91
C TYR A 545 7.55 37.45 -26.33
N ALA A 546 8.76 37.44 -26.88
CA ALA A 546 9.45 38.64 -27.35
C ALA A 546 8.79 39.27 -28.60
N ASN A 547 8.17 38.44 -29.47
CA ASN A 547 7.40 38.93 -30.62
C ASN A 547 6.14 39.72 -30.20
N GLY A 548 5.54 39.36 -29.06
CA GLY A 548 4.45 40.11 -28.45
C GLY A 548 3.83 39.36 -27.27
N HIS A 549 3.51 40.05 -26.18
CA HIS A 549 2.90 39.48 -24.98
C HIS A 549 1.84 40.38 -24.36
N ILE A 550 0.98 39.80 -23.52
CA ILE A 550 0.02 40.55 -22.70
C ILE A 550 0.78 41.56 -21.82
N PRO A 551 0.36 42.83 -21.73
CA PRO A 551 1.08 43.86 -20.96
C PRO A 551 1.33 43.45 -19.51
N GLY A 552 2.52 43.77 -19.00
CA GLY A 552 2.96 43.40 -17.65
C GLY A 552 3.35 41.92 -17.45
N ALA A 553 3.02 41.02 -18.40
CA ALA A 553 3.27 39.60 -18.22
C ALA A 553 4.76 39.23 -18.18
N VAL A 554 5.13 38.32 -17.29
CA VAL A 554 6.47 37.73 -17.18
C VAL A 554 6.53 36.36 -17.89
N ASN A 555 7.70 35.97 -18.41
CA ASN A 555 7.86 34.68 -19.08
C ASN A 555 8.43 33.61 -18.13
N ILE A 556 7.58 32.69 -17.69
CA ILE A 556 7.95 31.53 -16.86
C ILE A 556 7.33 30.29 -17.51
N GLY A 557 8.19 29.38 -18.00
CA GLY A 557 7.75 28.13 -18.63
C GLY A 557 7.42 27.05 -17.61
N ILE A 558 6.65 26.03 -18.00
CA ILE A 558 6.24 24.93 -17.13
C ILE A 558 7.44 24.23 -16.45
N GLY A 559 8.45 23.82 -17.21
CA GLY A 559 9.69 23.22 -16.70
C GLY A 559 10.62 24.17 -15.92
N SER A 560 10.12 25.35 -15.55
CA SER A 560 10.80 26.32 -14.67
C SER A 560 9.88 26.86 -13.58
N ILE A 561 8.61 26.43 -13.48
CA ILE A 561 7.67 27.03 -12.51
C ILE A 561 8.08 26.73 -11.07
N ALA A 562 8.55 25.50 -10.78
CA ALA A 562 9.06 25.09 -9.47
C ALA A 562 10.24 25.95 -9.00
N ASP A 563 11.16 26.32 -9.91
CA ASP A 563 12.31 27.19 -9.67
C ASP A 563 11.95 28.68 -9.49
N ASN A 564 10.68 29.05 -9.66
CA ASN A 564 10.21 30.44 -9.65
C ASN A 564 9.01 30.67 -8.71
N LEU A 565 8.64 29.69 -7.88
CA LEU A 565 7.57 29.83 -6.87
C LEU A 565 7.85 30.99 -5.89
N ASP A 566 9.13 31.27 -5.62
CA ASP A 566 9.59 32.37 -4.78
C ASP A 566 9.28 33.76 -5.35
N LYS A 567 8.88 33.86 -6.62
CA LYS A 567 8.56 35.12 -7.33
C LYS A 567 7.07 35.32 -7.57
N LEU A 568 6.24 34.45 -6.99
CA LEU A 568 4.80 34.47 -7.15
C LEU A 568 4.14 35.13 -5.93
N PRO A 569 3.29 36.16 -6.12
CA PRO A 569 2.64 36.84 -5.01
C PRO A 569 1.56 35.97 -4.35
N LEU A 570 1.25 36.27 -3.08
CA LEU A 570 0.29 35.51 -2.27
C LEU A 570 -1.07 36.21 -2.10
N ASP A 571 -1.14 37.52 -2.34
CA ASP A 571 -2.29 38.39 -2.04
C ASP A 571 -3.02 38.94 -3.28
N GLU A 572 -2.66 38.46 -4.48
CA GLU A 572 -3.35 38.74 -5.74
C GLU A 572 -3.57 37.48 -6.59
N THR A 573 -4.50 37.55 -7.55
CA THR A 573 -4.71 36.47 -8.53
C THR A 573 -3.52 36.35 -9.47
N ILE A 574 -3.09 35.12 -9.76
CA ILE A 574 -2.13 34.80 -10.82
C ILE A 574 -2.90 34.39 -12.08
N VAL A 575 -2.63 35.03 -13.23
CA VAL A 575 -3.23 34.68 -14.52
C VAL A 575 -2.20 34.02 -15.43
N VAL A 576 -2.42 32.75 -15.76
CA VAL A 576 -1.48 31.96 -16.58
C VAL A 576 -2.00 31.83 -18.00
N TYR A 577 -1.13 32.04 -19.00
CA TYR A 577 -1.47 31.82 -20.40
C TYR A 577 -0.34 31.19 -21.22
N CYS A 578 -0.72 30.50 -22.28
CA CYS A 578 0.15 29.98 -23.34
C CYS A 578 -0.51 30.31 -24.68
N TYR A 579 -0.23 29.59 -25.77
CA TYR A 579 -0.88 29.84 -27.06
C TYR A 579 -2.39 29.61 -26.99
N THR A 580 -2.81 28.39 -26.63
CA THR A 580 -4.21 27.90 -26.70
C THR A 580 -4.84 27.55 -25.35
N GLY A 581 -4.11 27.79 -24.25
CA GLY A 581 -4.55 27.52 -22.89
C GLY A 581 -4.11 26.17 -22.29
N HIS A 582 -3.66 25.19 -23.08
CA HIS A 582 -3.37 23.82 -22.58
C HIS A 582 -2.25 23.77 -21.51
N THR A 583 -1.01 24.13 -21.87
CA THR A 583 0.12 24.17 -20.92
C THR A 583 -0.11 25.15 -19.77
N ALA A 584 -0.84 26.24 -20.04
CA ALA A 584 -1.22 27.20 -19.02
C ALA A 584 -2.20 26.63 -18.00
N ALA A 585 -3.11 25.75 -18.44
CA ALA A 585 -4.05 25.07 -17.57
C ALA A 585 -3.36 23.97 -16.74
N GLN A 586 -2.33 23.29 -17.26
CA GLN A 586 -1.45 22.45 -16.44
C GLN A 586 -0.78 23.28 -15.32
N VAL A 587 -0.09 24.37 -15.68
CA VAL A 587 0.56 25.27 -14.70
C VAL A 587 -0.43 25.88 -13.71
N THR A 588 -1.64 26.23 -14.16
CA THR A 588 -2.72 26.72 -13.29
C THR A 588 -3.12 25.68 -12.25
N ALA A 589 -3.25 24.41 -12.64
CA ALA A 589 -3.59 23.35 -11.70
C ALA A 589 -2.48 23.13 -10.66
N LEU A 590 -1.21 23.09 -11.08
CA LEU A 590 -0.06 22.94 -10.18
C LEU A 590 0.05 24.11 -9.19
N LEU A 591 -0.18 25.35 -9.64
CA LEU A 591 -0.19 26.52 -8.75
C LEU A 591 -1.37 26.53 -7.77
N ASN A 592 -2.57 26.12 -8.22
CA ASN A 592 -3.72 25.96 -7.32
C ASN A 592 -3.50 24.83 -6.29
N MET A 593 -2.86 23.72 -6.70
CA MET A 593 -2.49 22.61 -5.81
C MET A 593 -1.50 23.07 -4.72
N LEU A 594 -0.58 23.96 -5.09
CA LEU A 594 0.34 24.66 -4.20
C LEU A 594 -0.30 25.80 -3.37
N GLY A 595 -1.60 26.06 -3.52
CA GLY A 595 -2.34 27.05 -2.73
C GLY A 595 -2.29 28.51 -3.22
N TYR A 596 -1.77 28.78 -4.42
CA TYR A 596 -1.88 30.09 -5.06
C TYR A 596 -3.26 30.27 -5.73
N ASP A 597 -3.83 31.50 -5.77
CA ASP A 597 -5.04 31.79 -6.56
C ASP A 597 -4.72 31.91 -8.05
N ALA A 598 -4.63 30.78 -8.75
CA ALA A 598 -4.30 30.74 -10.17
C ALA A 598 -5.52 30.55 -11.07
N LYS A 599 -5.59 31.34 -12.15
CA LYS A 599 -6.64 31.26 -13.19
C LYS A 599 -5.99 31.13 -14.57
N SER A 600 -6.50 30.20 -15.38
CA SER A 600 -6.03 30.05 -16.76
C SER A 600 -6.75 31.04 -17.67
N LEU A 601 -6.03 31.74 -18.55
CA LEU A 601 -6.64 32.54 -19.61
C LEU A 601 -7.33 31.62 -20.61
N LYS A 602 -8.66 31.74 -20.74
CA LYS A 602 -9.48 30.91 -21.62
C LYS A 602 -9.00 31.05 -23.08
N PHE A 603 -8.59 29.94 -23.68
CA PHE A 603 -8.00 29.86 -25.03
C PHE A 603 -6.63 30.53 -25.20
N GLY A 604 -5.98 31.01 -24.12
CA GLY A 604 -4.63 31.58 -24.16
C GLY A 604 -4.49 32.83 -25.04
N MET A 605 -3.28 33.06 -25.55
CA MET A 605 -2.92 34.20 -26.42
C MET A 605 -3.78 34.26 -27.69
N CYS A 606 -4.26 33.12 -28.16
CA CYS A 606 -5.20 33.03 -29.28
C CYS A 606 -6.56 33.68 -29.02
N SER A 607 -6.93 34.00 -27.77
CA SER A 607 -8.07 34.89 -27.49
C SER A 607 -7.69 36.38 -27.43
N TRP A 608 -6.41 36.69 -27.22
CA TRP A 608 -5.91 38.04 -26.98
C TRP A 608 -5.55 38.80 -28.27
N SER A 609 -4.99 38.08 -29.25
CA SER A 609 -4.54 38.64 -30.53
C SER A 609 -4.87 37.71 -31.70
N SER A 610 -5.18 38.28 -32.86
CA SER A 610 -5.26 37.58 -34.14
C SER A 610 -3.93 37.51 -34.91
N ASP A 611 -2.84 38.09 -34.38
CA ASP A 611 -1.56 38.19 -35.09
C ASP A 611 -0.76 36.87 -35.06
N GLU A 612 -0.59 36.26 -36.23
CA GLU A 612 0.16 35.01 -36.38
C GLU A 612 1.66 35.11 -36.06
N SER A 613 2.25 36.31 -36.06
CA SER A 613 3.63 36.51 -35.59
C SER A 613 3.77 36.42 -34.06
N ILE A 614 2.66 36.60 -33.33
CA ILE A 614 2.55 36.48 -31.88
C ILE A 614 2.09 35.08 -31.46
N ASN A 615 1.15 34.51 -32.23
CA ASN A 615 0.58 33.19 -31.98
C ASN A 615 1.39 32.02 -32.58
N ALA A 616 2.31 32.32 -33.50
CA ALA A 616 3.21 31.37 -34.17
C ALA A 616 2.49 30.23 -34.92
N GLY A 617 1.30 30.46 -35.48
CA GLY A 617 0.53 29.44 -36.18
C GLY A 617 -0.03 28.33 -35.28
N LYS A 618 -0.14 28.56 -33.96
CA LYS A 618 -0.53 27.55 -32.97
C LYS A 618 -1.99 27.67 -32.52
N CYS A 619 -2.77 28.60 -33.07
CA CYS A 619 -4.19 28.72 -32.73
C CYS A 619 -4.99 27.59 -33.36
N PHE A 620 -6.01 27.12 -32.63
CA PHE A 620 -6.94 26.11 -33.12
C PHE A 620 -7.69 26.67 -34.33
N ASP A 621 -7.58 25.98 -35.46
CA ASP A 621 -8.29 26.28 -36.70
C ASP A 621 -9.31 25.18 -36.99
N PRO A 622 -10.62 25.45 -36.85
CA PRO A 622 -11.68 24.52 -37.22
C PRO A 622 -11.54 23.90 -38.62
N ALA A 623 -10.90 24.56 -39.57
CA ALA A 623 -10.72 24.01 -40.93
C ALA A 623 -9.60 22.95 -41.04
N ASN A 624 -8.69 22.87 -40.07
CA ASN A 624 -7.50 22.01 -40.11
C ASN A 624 -7.38 21.06 -38.91
N ASP A 625 -7.90 21.44 -37.74
CA ASP A 625 -7.79 20.69 -36.49
C ASP A 625 -9.06 19.89 -36.13
N GLN A 626 -10.21 20.18 -36.76
CA GLN A 626 -11.44 19.39 -36.59
C GLN A 626 -11.46 18.17 -37.50
N ASN A 627 -11.87 17.06 -36.92
CA ASN A 627 -12.11 15.81 -37.61
C ASN A 627 -13.61 15.45 -37.57
N ASP A 628 -13.94 14.30 -38.13
CA ASP A 628 -15.28 13.68 -38.05
C ASP A 628 -15.09 12.20 -37.67
N PHE A 629 -14.40 11.98 -36.54
CA PHE A 629 -14.11 10.65 -36.03
C PHE A 629 -15.35 10.04 -35.36
N MET A 630 -15.42 8.71 -35.33
CA MET A 630 -16.54 7.98 -34.73
C MET A 630 -16.69 8.32 -33.24
N PHE A 631 -17.93 8.47 -32.80
CA PHE A 631 -18.30 8.65 -31.40
C PHE A 631 -19.63 7.94 -31.14
N ASP A 632 -19.83 7.47 -29.92
CA ASP A 632 -21.07 6.84 -29.47
C ASP A 632 -22.05 7.88 -28.92
N SER A 633 -23.34 7.52 -28.87
CA SER A 633 -24.41 8.33 -28.28
C SER A 633 -25.40 7.45 -27.52
N GLY A 634 -25.91 7.94 -26.39
CA GLY A 634 -26.64 7.14 -25.40
C GLY A 634 -25.82 6.89 -24.12
N ALA A 635 -26.51 6.47 -23.06
CA ALA A 635 -25.97 6.19 -21.73
C ALA A 635 -25.92 4.69 -21.44
#